data_AF-A0A8J2WYJ7-F1
#
_entry.id   AF-A0A8J2WYJ7-F1
#
_cell.length_a   1.000
_cell.length_b   1.000
_cell.length_c   1.000
_cell.angle_alpha   90.00
_cell.angle_beta   90.00
_cell.angle_gamma   90.00
#
_symmetry.space_group_name_H-M   'P 1'
#
loop_
_entity.id
_entity.type
_entity.pdbx_description
1 polymer ?
#
loop_
_entity_poly.entity_id
_entity_poly.type
_entity_poly.pdbx_seq_one_letter_code
_entity_poly.pdbx_strand_id
1 'polypeptide(L)'
;MPPLRSLLLAAAAAANQQDRFCLGGVSAAHGPYRICCPAQCGACVEDDKCRARPPGGLVCCPVSGVLASRRRCSRRKDAACYARDDDPEFFPWLAVDAVQRTQQPPSSIDGAYPWPRTELKETGLQTFRAGPKKHSESVHVAVAADRAHYVGLIACIGSVFAAARDPYRLRVSAIIPSRGARDAMALKRALKCRVRGHVAVVEFDARQFLRSVEVRAPRGPGYGNLRSVANFARFFLDELLPGADRVVYLDADAIVVRDIATLYDSKPEAVVAGVPRNQKACYDAKDQRPGMFFCDNNDLGTFADASALKTFNAGVVLIDLKQWRALKLGDKFIEMTRAHARKKLWRLGSNPPLVLLAHGRFEALDQRWNCDGLGWKKPTDLEETCLRDGAFVWHWSGPRKPWLADGLYPQLWWPHVRDARCLLGLPGVPLNVTR
;
A
#
# COMPACT_ATOMS: atom_id res chain seq x y z
N MET A 1 -25.62 14.97 -19.48
CA MET A 1 -25.09 15.97 -18.52
C MET A 1 -24.11 15.27 -17.60
N PRO A 2 -22.86 15.73 -17.45
CA PRO A 2 -21.86 15.01 -16.67
C PRO A 2 -22.13 15.15 -15.16
N PRO A 3 -21.84 14.11 -14.36
CA PRO A 3 -22.12 14.11 -12.93
C PRO A 3 -21.11 14.97 -12.16
N LEU A 4 -21.64 15.92 -11.39
CA LEU A 4 -20.93 16.75 -10.43
C LEU A 4 -20.23 15.86 -9.38
N ARG A 5 -18.91 15.70 -9.54
CA ARG A 5 -17.99 15.26 -8.49
C ARG A 5 -17.51 16.51 -7.72
N SER A 6 -17.09 16.29 -6.47
CA SER A 6 -16.33 17.21 -5.57
C SER A 6 -17.16 18.00 -4.53
N LEU A 7 -16.70 18.38 -3.32
CA LEU A 7 -15.49 18.18 -2.48
C LEU A 7 -15.75 18.84 -1.09
N LEU A 8 -14.88 18.65 -0.08
CA LEU A 8 -14.71 19.53 1.10
C LEU A 8 -13.24 19.48 1.59
N LEU A 9 -12.55 20.63 1.69
CA LEU A 9 -11.23 20.88 2.31
C LEU A 9 -11.27 22.34 2.82
N ALA A 10 -11.18 22.67 4.12
CA ALA A 10 -10.10 22.64 5.13
C ALA A 10 -9.67 24.08 5.50
N ALA A 11 -9.36 24.35 6.79
CA ALA A 11 -8.96 25.68 7.28
C ALA A 11 -7.73 25.59 8.23
N ALA A 12 -6.80 26.56 8.15
CA ALA A 12 -6.14 27.21 9.30
C ALA A 12 -5.28 28.46 8.95
N ALA A 13 -5.58 29.53 9.70
CA ALA A 13 -4.95 30.83 10.04
C ALA A 13 -3.55 31.29 9.55
N ALA A 14 -3.45 32.56 9.12
CA ALA A 14 -2.73 33.66 9.79
C ALA A 14 -3.06 35.04 9.16
N ALA A 15 -2.84 36.11 9.92
CA ALA A 15 -3.46 37.42 9.81
C ALA A 15 -2.96 38.33 8.66
N ASN A 16 -3.90 39.00 7.98
CA ASN A 16 -3.84 40.47 7.86
C ASN A 16 -5.23 41.06 7.55
N GLN A 17 -5.46 42.27 8.07
CA GLN A 17 -6.74 42.97 8.13
C GLN A 17 -7.36 43.24 6.75
N GLN A 18 -8.69 43.35 6.75
CA GLN A 18 -9.59 43.64 5.60
C GLN A 18 -9.93 42.43 4.72
N ASP A 19 -11.08 41.83 5.07
CA ASP A 19 -11.98 40.94 4.30
C ASP A 19 -12.41 39.79 5.19
N ARG A 20 -13.33 40.13 6.09
CA ARG A 20 -13.93 39.22 7.07
C ARG A 20 -15.09 38.47 6.44
N PHE A 21 -14.87 37.23 6.01
CA PHE A 21 -15.93 36.22 6.03
C PHE A 21 -15.30 34.87 6.39
N CYS A 22 -15.81 34.25 7.46
CA CYS A 22 -15.43 32.96 8.03
C CYS A 22 -14.12 32.95 8.86
N LEU A 23 -14.20 33.48 10.08
CA LEU A 23 -13.25 33.15 11.15
C LEU A 23 -13.74 31.90 11.87
N GLY A 24 -13.02 30.79 11.71
CA GLY A 24 -13.27 29.57 12.49
C GLY A 24 -13.61 28.38 11.60
N GLY A 25 -12.63 27.50 11.40
CA GLY A 25 -12.87 26.16 10.87
C GLY A 25 -13.77 25.32 11.81
N VAL A 26 -13.96 24.06 11.45
CA VAL A 26 -14.68 23.05 12.26
C VAL A 26 -14.16 23.12 13.71
N SER A 27 -14.92 23.76 14.59
CA SER A 27 -14.58 23.85 16.00
C SER A 27 -14.66 22.45 16.59
N ALA A 28 -13.67 22.05 17.39
CA ALA A 28 -13.67 20.76 18.08
C ALA A 28 -14.89 20.56 19.01
N ALA A 29 -15.60 21.65 19.34
CA ALA A 29 -16.86 21.60 20.09
C ALA A 29 -18.06 21.11 19.24
N HIS A 30 -17.89 20.99 17.92
CA HIS A 30 -18.92 20.51 17.00
C HIS A 30 -18.48 19.18 16.39
N GLY A 31 -19.41 18.22 16.28
CA GLY A 31 -19.15 16.97 15.56
C GLY A 31 -18.72 17.21 14.11
N PRO A 32 -18.12 16.22 13.44
CA PRO A 32 -17.38 16.39 12.16
C PRO A 32 -18.21 16.85 10.95
N TYR A 33 -19.50 17.13 11.11
CA TYR A 33 -20.46 17.41 10.04
C TYR A 33 -21.16 18.78 10.17
N ARG A 34 -20.68 19.68 11.03
CA ARG A 34 -21.28 21.00 11.26
C ARG A 34 -20.26 22.14 11.18
N ILE A 35 -20.68 23.27 10.61
CA ILE A 35 -19.83 24.44 10.34
C ILE A 35 -20.59 25.73 10.72
N CYS A 36 -19.94 26.68 11.38
CA CYS A 36 -20.52 27.99 11.68
C CYS A 36 -20.39 28.92 10.46
N CYS A 37 -21.51 29.38 9.91
CA CYS A 37 -21.56 30.23 8.71
C CYS A 37 -22.69 31.26 8.79
N PRO A 38 -22.68 32.34 7.99
CA PRO A 38 -23.82 33.26 7.90
C PRO A 38 -25.12 32.54 7.48
N ALA A 39 -26.28 32.99 7.97
CA ALA A 39 -27.59 32.36 7.69
C ALA A 39 -27.94 32.25 6.19
N GLN A 40 -27.25 33.01 5.34
CA GLN A 40 -27.42 33.01 3.88
C GLN A 40 -26.75 31.80 3.19
N CYS A 41 -26.07 30.92 3.92
CA CYS A 41 -25.35 29.76 3.38
C CYS A 41 -26.22 28.52 3.09
N GLY A 42 -27.56 28.60 3.20
CA GLY A 42 -28.50 27.54 2.84
C GLY A 42 -29.56 27.28 3.91
N ALA A 43 -30.25 26.14 3.83
CA ALA A 43 -31.21 25.70 4.83
C ALA A 43 -30.48 25.20 6.10
N CYS A 44 -30.04 26.14 6.92
CA CYS A 44 -29.40 25.87 8.22
C CYS A 44 -30.48 25.79 9.31
N VAL A 45 -30.36 24.82 10.22
CA VAL A 45 -31.22 24.73 11.41
C VAL A 45 -30.46 25.40 12.55
N GLU A 46 -31.06 26.42 13.16
CA GLU A 46 -30.45 27.19 14.24
C GLU A 46 -30.00 26.26 15.38
N ASP A 47 -28.72 26.34 15.74
CA ASP A 47 -28.16 25.77 16.97
C ASP A 47 -27.26 26.87 17.57
N ASP A 48 -27.52 27.24 18.83
CA ASP A 48 -26.97 28.44 19.48
C ASP A 48 -25.45 28.40 19.74
N LYS A 49 -24.79 27.32 19.35
CA LYS A 49 -23.37 27.04 19.62
C LYS A 49 -22.38 27.86 18.80
N CYS A 50 -22.84 28.64 17.82
CA CYS A 50 -21.99 29.55 17.03
C CYS A 50 -21.95 30.99 17.58
N ARG A 51 -22.58 31.29 18.72
CA ARG A 51 -22.64 32.65 19.28
C ARG A 51 -21.31 33.08 19.94
N ALA A 52 -20.45 33.72 19.17
CA ALA A 52 -19.51 34.73 19.66
C ALA A 52 -19.23 35.78 18.55
N ARG A 53 -19.48 37.06 18.86
CA ARG A 53 -19.41 38.28 18.01
C ARG A 53 -18.12 38.40 17.15
N PRO A 54 -18.12 39.10 15.99
CA PRO A 54 -18.79 40.40 15.73
C PRO A 54 -19.89 40.35 14.62
N PRO A 55 -20.53 41.48 14.23
CA PRO A 55 -21.96 41.54 13.90
C PRO A 55 -22.27 40.88 12.54
N GLY A 56 -23.02 39.79 12.59
CA GLY A 56 -23.42 39.04 11.39
C GLY A 56 -23.92 37.63 11.65
N GLY A 57 -24.49 37.35 12.84
CA GLY A 57 -25.24 36.15 13.19
C GLY A 57 -24.77 34.87 12.49
N LEU A 58 -23.65 34.30 12.92
CA LEU A 58 -23.24 32.98 12.45
C LEU A 58 -24.20 31.93 13.02
N VAL A 59 -24.71 31.06 12.14
CA VAL A 59 -25.56 29.91 12.47
C VAL A 59 -24.80 28.61 12.22
N CYS A 60 -25.14 27.57 12.96
CA CYS A 60 -24.57 26.24 12.79
C CYS A 60 -25.26 25.53 11.62
N CYS A 61 -24.53 25.25 10.55
CA CYS A 61 -25.09 24.60 9.35
C CYS A 61 -24.55 23.16 9.23
N PRO A 62 -25.40 22.16 8.96
CA PRO A 62 -24.93 20.86 8.54
C PRO A 62 -24.32 20.96 7.14
N VAL A 63 -23.24 20.20 6.91
CA VAL A 63 -22.55 20.14 5.60
C VAL A 63 -23.51 19.85 4.45
N SER A 64 -24.51 18.99 4.66
CA SER A 64 -25.53 18.67 3.67
C SER A 64 -26.40 19.87 3.26
N GLY A 65 -26.74 20.76 4.20
CA GLY A 65 -27.52 21.98 3.93
C GLY A 65 -26.74 23.00 3.09
N VAL A 66 -25.42 23.12 3.35
CA VAL A 66 -24.52 23.96 2.55
C VAL A 66 -24.42 23.45 1.12
N LEU A 67 -24.31 22.13 0.93
CA LEU A 67 -24.26 21.52 -0.41
C LEU A 67 -25.58 21.66 -1.18
N ALA A 68 -26.72 21.60 -0.48
CA ALA A 68 -28.03 21.82 -1.09
C ALA A 68 -28.22 23.26 -1.60
N SER A 69 -27.52 24.25 -1.01
CA SER A 69 -27.63 25.66 -1.40
C SER A 69 -27.13 25.98 -2.81
N ARG A 70 -26.30 25.11 -3.40
CA ARG A 70 -25.64 25.33 -4.69
C ARG A 70 -24.97 26.72 -4.81
N ARG A 71 -24.42 27.25 -3.71
CA ARG A 71 -23.64 28.49 -3.73
C ARG A 71 -22.20 28.24 -4.22
N ARG A 72 -21.77 28.95 -5.27
CA ARG A 72 -20.37 28.92 -5.75
C ARG A 72 -19.46 29.82 -4.93
N CYS A 73 -18.19 29.42 -4.81
CA CYS A 73 -17.18 30.27 -4.20
C CYS A 73 -16.90 31.47 -5.09
N SER A 74 -16.96 32.66 -4.51
CA SER A 74 -16.69 33.93 -5.20
C SER A 74 -15.31 34.47 -4.87
N ARG A 75 -14.79 34.12 -3.69
CA ARG A 75 -13.50 34.58 -3.16
C ARG A 75 -12.77 33.45 -2.47
N ARG A 76 -11.44 33.53 -2.45
CA ARG A 76 -10.53 32.56 -1.82
C ARG A 76 -10.79 32.31 -0.32
N LYS A 77 -11.41 33.28 0.37
CA LYS A 77 -11.69 33.21 1.82
C LYS A 77 -13.09 32.65 2.14
N ASP A 78 -13.89 32.29 1.14
CA ASP A 78 -15.23 31.76 1.36
C ASP A 78 -15.16 30.32 1.92
N ALA A 79 -15.71 30.06 3.11
CA ALA A 79 -15.61 28.76 3.78
C ALA A 79 -16.83 27.83 3.59
N ALA A 80 -17.89 28.28 2.90
CA ALA A 80 -19.13 27.54 2.72
C ALA A 80 -19.75 27.76 1.33
N CYS A 81 -19.13 27.12 0.34
CA CYS A 81 -19.46 27.20 -1.08
C CYS A 81 -18.82 26.02 -1.84
N TYR A 82 -19.22 25.78 -3.09
CA TYR A 82 -18.55 24.81 -3.98
C TYR A 82 -17.71 25.51 -5.06
N ALA A 83 -16.58 24.91 -5.41
CA ALA A 83 -15.74 25.28 -6.56
C ALA A 83 -15.65 24.09 -7.52
N ARG A 84 -15.54 24.34 -8.83
CA ARG A 84 -15.43 23.26 -9.82
C ARG A 84 -13.97 22.86 -10.03
N ASP A 85 -13.74 21.57 -10.27
CA ASP A 85 -12.39 20.99 -10.47
C ASP A 85 -11.66 21.55 -11.70
N ASP A 86 -12.39 22.18 -12.63
CA ASP A 86 -11.89 22.72 -13.89
C ASP A 86 -11.68 24.24 -13.87
N ASP A 87 -11.75 24.89 -12.71
CA ASP A 87 -11.57 26.33 -12.57
C ASP A 87 -10.09 26.71 -12.30
N PRO A 88 -9.35 27.22 -13.31
CA PRO A 88 -7.92 27.49 -13.22
C PRO A 88 -7.56 28.71 -12.35
N GLU A 89 -8.52 29.52 -11.89
CA GLU A 89 -8.23 30.61 -10.93
C GLU A 89 -8.04 30.08 -9.50
N PHE A 90 -8.66 28.94 -9.15
CA PHE A 90 -8.66 28.40 -7.79
C PHE A 90 -7.60 27.30 -7.55
N PHE A 91 -7.12 26.63 -8.59
CA PHE A 91 -6.13 25.55 -8.50
C PHE A 91 -4.64 25.96 -8.31
N PRO A 92 -4.14 27.14 -8.77
CA PRO A 92 -2.73 27.52 -8.65
C PRO A 92 -2.26 27.71 -7.21
N TRP A 93 -3.19 27.96 -6.28
CA TRP A 93 -2.88 28.37 -4.91
C TRP A 93 -2.80 27.21 -3.89
N LEU A 94 -3.09 25.98 -4.32
CA LEU A 94 -2.88 24.77 -3.50
C LEU A 94 -1.44 24.22 -3.63
N ALA A 95 -0.66 24.72 -4.59
CA ALA A 95 0.66 24.19 -4.95
C ALA A 95 1.85 25.07 -4.53
N VAL A 96 1.63 26.29 -4.01
CA VAL A 96 2.70 27.28 -3.84
C VAL A 96 2.58 27.96 -2.49
N ASP A 97 3.19 27.40 -1.44
CA ASP A 97 3.65 28.16 -0.26
C ASP A 97 4.67 27.42 0.65
N ALA A 98 5.40 26.42 0.13
CA ALA A 98 6.45 25.75 0.92
C ALA A 98 7.82 25.65 0.24
N VAL A 99 8.06 26.39 -0.85
CA VAL A 99 9.40 26.46 -1.46
C VAL A 99 9.66 27.86 -2.00
N GLN A 100 10.05 28.80 -1.14
CA GLN A 100 10.93 29.89 -1.53
C GLN A 100 11.85 30.26 -0.36
N ARG A 101 13.10 29.80 -0.45
CA ARG A 101 14.36 30.51 -0.17
C ARG A 101 15.47 29.48 -0.03
N THR A 102 16.24 29.31 -1.10
CA THR A 102 17.71 29.48 -1.15
C THR A 102 18.21 29.18 -2.57
N GLN A 103 18.46 30.29 -3.29
CA GLN A 103 19.57 30.63 -4.19
C GLN A 103 20.11 29.65 -5.26
N GLN A 104 20.30 30.29 -6.42
CA GLN A 104 20.81 29.96 -7.77
C GLN A 104 21.79 28.79 -8.00
N PRO A 105 21.79 28.22 -9.23
CA PRO A 105 22.71 27.16 -9.66
C PRO A 105 24.05 27.72 -10.19
N PRO A 106 25.17 26.99 -10.09
CA PRO A 106 26.33 27.28 -10.94
C PRO A 106 26.16 26.62 -12.32
N SER A 107 26.56 27.39 -13.32
CA SER A 107 26.65 27.08 -14.74
C SER A 107 27.86 26.21 -15.07
N SER A 108 27.67 25.35 -16.09
CA SER A 108 28.65 24.72 -17.00
C SER A 108 29.82 23.93 -16.40
N ILE A 109 29.97 22.67 -16.83
CA ILE A 109 31.25 22.06 -17.26
C ILE A 109 30.89 20.81 -18.08
N ASP A 110 31.35 20.81 -19.33
CA ASP A 110 31.44 19.66 -20.22
C ASP A 110 32.39 18.58 -19.66
N GLY A 111 32.14 17.32 -20.00
CA GLY A 111 33.14 16.26 -19.84
C GLY A 111 32.57 14.96 -19.30
N ALA A 112 32.89 13.87 -20.00
CA ALA A 112 32.53 12.49 -19.70
C ALA A 112 32.50 12.14 -18.20
N TYR A 113 31.37 11.62 -17.72
CA TYR A 113 31.27 11.02 -16.39
C TYR A 113 31.23 9.49 -16.48
N PRO A 114 32.24 8.78 -15.94
CA PRO A 114 32.11 7.37 -15.59
C PRO A 114 31.21 7.29 -14.34
N TRP A 115 30.01 6.74 -14.46
CA TRP A 115 29.12 6.65 -13.29
C TRP A 115 29.41 5.40 -12.44
N PRO A 116 29.50 5.57 -11.11
CA PRO A 116 29.90 4.55 -10.17
C PRO A 116 28.76 3.58 -9.88
N ARG A 117 29.13 2.35 -9.50
CA ARG A 117 28.25 1.35 -8.89
C ARG A 117 27.45 2.03 -7.78
N THR A 118 26.13 2.11 -7.92
CA THR A 118 25.24 2.63 -6.89
C THR A 118 25.32 1.70 -5.68
N GLU A 119 26.15 2.06 -4.70
CA GLU A 119 25.86 1.72 -3.32
C GLU A 119 24.45 2.22 -3.03
N LEU A 120 23.54 1.30 -2.74
CA LEU A 120 22.25 1.61 -2.12
C LEU A 120 22.55 2.35 -0.82
N LYS A 121 22.63 3.69 -0.86
CA LYS A 121 22.59 4.50 0.35
C LYS A 121 21.27 4.14 1.01
N GLU A 122 21.34 3.44 2.14
CA GLU A 122 20.25 3.27 3.07
C GLU A 122 19.70 4.66 3.41
N THR A 123 18.70 5.13 2.66
CA THR A 123 17.92 6.32 3.04
C THR A 123 16.91 5.94 4.12
N GLY A 124 17.33 5.09 5.06
CA GLY A 124 16.56 4.69 6.22
C GLY A 124 16.19 5.95 6.99
N LEU A 125 14.89 6.22 7.08
CA LEU A 125 14.38 7.20 8.04
C LEU A 125 14.63 6.63 9.44
N GLN A 126 15.76 6.96 10.04
CA GLN A 126 15.98 6.74 11.47
C GLN A 126 15.10 7.75 12.24
N THR A 127 14.02 7.26 12.85
CA THR A 127 13.14 8.08 13.70
C THR A 127 13.51 8.03 15.18
N PHE A 128 14.56 7.28 15.55
CA PHE A 128 15.03 7.16 16.93
C PHE A 128 16.56 7.13 17.00
N ARG A 129 17.13 7.81 18.02
CA ARG A 129 18.47 7.51 18.51
C ARG A 129 18.39 6.23 19.33
N ALA A 130 19.06 5.17 18.89
CA ALA A 130 19.16 3.94 19.69
C ALA A 130 19.98 4.22 20.96
N GLY A 131 19.44 3.86 22.12
CA GLY A 131 20.24 3.69 23.34
C GLY A 131 21.14 2.44 23.22
N PRO A 132 22.07 2.23 24.16
CA PRO A 132 23.17 1.25 24.05
C PRO A 132 22.72 -0.19 24.35
N LYS A 133 21.61 -0.66 23.77
CA LYS A 133 21.19 -2.06 23.90
C LYS A 133 21.70 -2.86 22.71
N LYS A 134 22.44 -3.93 22.99
CA LYS A 134 22.88 -4.94 22.01
C LYS A 134 21.63 -5.72 21.59
N HIS A 135 20.93 -5.24 20.56
CA HIS A 135 19.75 -5.92 20.03
C HIS A 135 20.18 -7.21 19.31
N SER A 136 19.32 -8.24 19.34
CA SER A 136 19.48 -9.48 18.58
C SER A 136 19.40 -9.24 17.06
N GLU A 137 19.61 -10.30 16.27
CA GLU A 137 19.52 -10.32 14.80
C GLU A 137 18.33 -9.49 14.27
N SER A 138 18.60 -8.67 13.24
CA SER A 138 17.58 -7.82 12.61
C SER A 138 16.55 -8.66 11.87
N VAL A 139 15.27 -8.29 12.01
CA VAL A 139 14.14 -8.97 11.36
C VAL A 139 13.74 -8.16 10.13
N HIS A 140 14.04 -8.69 8.95
CA HIS A 140 13.72 -8.05 7.68
C HIS A 140 12.32 -8.40 7.22
N VAL A 141 11.52 -7.37 6.90
CA VAL A 141 10.17 -7.51 6.33
C VAL A 141 10.09 -6.69 5.05
N ALA A 142 9.51 -7.25 3.99
CA ALA A 142 9.31 -6.55 2.72
C ALA A 142 7.83 -6.51 2.35
N VAL A 143 7.35 -5.33 1.94
CA VAL A 143 5.98 -5.13 1.46
C VAL A 143 6.06 -4.35 0.14
N ALA A 144 5.49 -4.90 -0.93
CA ALA A 144 5.50 -4.25 -2.24
C ALA A 144 4.09 -3.77 -2.63
N ALA A 145 3.98 -2.53 -3.13
CA ALA A 145 2.70 -1.98 -3.56
C ALA A 145 2.84 -0.91 -4.65
N ASP A 146 1.78 -0.75 -5.44
CA ASP A 146 1.57 0.44 -6.27
C ASP A 146 0.62 1.44 -5.60
N ARG A 147 0.39 2.57 -6.27
CA ARG A 147 -0.49 3.65 -5.79
C ARG A 147 -1.89 3.17 -5.38
N ALA A 148 -2.46 2.19 -6.08
CA ALA A 148 -3.80 1.69 -5.76
C ALA A 148 -3.83 0.91 -4.42
N HIS A 149 -2.67 0.49 -3.93
CA HIS A 149 -2.50 -0.30 -2.72
C HIS A 149 -1.67 0.42 -1.64
N TYR A 150 -1.43 1.73 -1.75
CA TYR A 150 -0.71 2.48 -0.73
C TYR A 150 -1.44 2.55 0.62
N VAL A 151 -2.77 2.60 0.62
CA VAL A 151 -3.58 2.45 1.85
C VAL A 151 -3.34 1.07 2.47
N GLY A 152 -3.31 0.04 1.61
CA GLY A 152 -2.85 -1.31 1.89
C GLY A 152 -1.53 -1.33 2.66
N LEU A 153 -0.48 -0.88 1.96
CA LEU A 153 0.90 -0.92 2.41
C LEU A 153 1.11 -0.22 3.76
N ILE A 154 0.48 0.93 3.98
CA ILE A 154 0.60 1.66 5.24
C ILE A 154 -0.04 0.90 6.39
N ALA A 155 -1.23 0.33 6.20
CA ALA A 155 -1.89 -0.44 7.26
C ALA A 155 -1.12 -1.73 7.55
N CYS A 156 -0.63 -2.42 6.51
CA CYS A 156 0.18 -3.62 6.62
C CYS A 156 1.44 -3.35 7.46
N ILE A 157 2.25 -2.36 7.05
CA ILE A 157 3.46 -1.98 7.80
C ILE A 157 3.10 -1.51 9.22
N GLY A 158 2.05 -0.70 9.37
CA GLY A 158 1.57 -0.26 10.69
C GLY A 158 1.21 -1.42 11.60
N SER A 159 0.57 -2.46 11.07
CA SER A 159 0.20 -3.67 11.82
C SER A 159 1.43 -4.50 12.23
N VAL A 160 2.45 -4.60 11.37
CA VAL A 160 3.72 -5.26 11.69
C VAL A 160 4.37 -4.63 12.92
N PHE A 161 4.48 -3.30 12.97
CA PHE A 161 5.05 -2.62 14.13
C PHE A 161 4.15 -2.70 15.37
N ALA A 162 2.82 -2.65 15.19
CA ALA A 162 1.87 -2.73 16.30
C ALA A 162 1.86 -4.10 16.99
N ALA A 163 2.09 -5.18 16.23
CA ALA A 163 2.11 -6.55 16.75
C ALA A 163 3.49 -6.98 17.29
N ALA A 164 4.56 -6.22 17.00
CA ALA A 164 5.92 -6.59 17.35
C ALA A 164 6.19 -6.43 18.86
N ARG A 165 6.79 -7.44 19.48
CA ARG A 165 7.24 -7.37 20.87
C ARG A 165 8.52 -6.54 21.03
N ASP A 166 9.42 -6.61 20.05
CA ASP A 166 10.62 -5.78 19.96
C ASP A 166 10.70 -5.08 18.59
N PRO A 167 10.04 -3.92 18.44
CA PRO A 167 10.04 -3.18 17.18
C PRO A 167 11.42 -2.65 16.78
N TYR A 168 12.42 -2.65 17.68
CA TYR A 168 13.79 -2.20 17.36
C TYR A 168 14.56 -3.20 16.48
N ARG A 169 14.17 -4.49 16.49
CA ARG A 169 14.72 -5.51 15.58
C ARG A 169 14.21 -5.33 14.16
N LEU A 170 13.06 -4.71 13.95
CA LEU A 170 12.42 -4.65 12.65
C LEU A 170 13.19 -3.75 11.68
N ARG A 171 13.37 -4.25 10.46
CA ARG A 171 13.86 -3.52 9.29
C ARG A 171 12.85 -3.72 8.16
N VAL A 172 11.91 -2.79 8.04
CA VAL A 172 10.81 -2.92 7.07
C VAL A 172 11.14 -2.17 5.79
N SER A 173 10.98 -2.82 4.64
CA SER A 173 11.20 -2.25 3.31
C SER A 173 9.87 -2.11 2.56
N ALA A 174 9.42 -0.88 2.36
CA ALA A 174 8.30 -0.52 1.52
C ALA A 174 8.78 -0.37 0.07
N ILE A 175 8.50 -1.37 -0.77
CA ILE A 175 8.98 -1.42 -2.14
C ILE A 175 7.89 -0.87 -3.08
N ILE A 176 8.23 0.14 -3.88
CA ILE A 176 7.28 0.79 -4.79
C ILE A 176 7.87 0.89 -6.20
N PRO A 177 7.03 0.86 -7.27
CA PRO A 177 7.53 1.11 -8.62
C PRO A 177 8.22 2.46 -8.73
N SER A 178 9.37 2.50 -9.40
CA SER A 178 10.07 3.76 -9.71
C SER A 178 9.20 4.62 -10.65
N ARG A 179 8.75 5.78 -10.15
CA ARG A 179 7.89 6.73 -10.86
C ARG A 179 8.25 8.20 -10.56
N GLY A 180 9.46 8.42 -10.08
CA GLY A 180 10.00 9.72 -9.68
C GLY A 180 9.78 10.04 -8.19
N ALA A 181 10.58 10.99 -7.69
CA ALA A 181 10.74 11.24 -6.25
C ALA A 181 9.44 11.62 -5.51
N ARG A 182 8.41 12.13 -6.20
CA ARG A 182 7.16 12.60 -5.57
C ARG A 182 6.42 11.49 -4.81
N ASP A 183 6.29 10.31 -5.41
CA ASP A 183 5.56 9.19 -4.80
C ASP A 183 6.32 8.66 -3.58
N ALA A 184 7.63 8.45 -3.73
CA ALA A 184 8.50 8.03 -2.65
C ALA A 184 8.47 9.03 -1.48
N MET A 185 8.52 10.34 -1.76
CA MET A 185 8.42 11.39 -0.73
C MET A 185 7.06 11.39 -0.04
N ALA A 186 5.96 11.30 -0.80
CA ALA A 186 4.61 11.25 -0.23
C ALA A 186 4.43 10.03 0.67
N LEU A 187 4.91 8.85 0.23
CA LEU A 187 4.86 7.64 1.02
C LEU A 187 5.75 7.71 2.26
N LYS A 188 6.98 8.26 2.14
CA LYS A 188 7.87 8.51 3.29
C LYS A 188 7.20 9.38 4.36
N ARG A 189 6.51 10.46 3.94
CA ARG A 189 5.76 11.33 4.88
C ARG A 189 4.61 10.57 5.56
N ALA A 190 3.83 9.83 4.79
CA ALA A 190 2.70 9.06 5.30
C ALA A 190 3.15 7.98 6.31
N LEU A 191 4.21 7.24 5.98
CA LEU A 191 4.83 6.25 6.87
C LEU A 191 5.40 6.90 8.13
N LYS A 192 6.12 8.03 8.03
CA LYS A 192 6.66 8.76 9.20
C LYS A 192 5.58 9.26 10.13
N CYS A 193 4.43 9.67 9.59
CA CYS A 193 3.27 10.10 10.36
C CYS A 193 2.68 8.95 11.19
N ARG A 194 2.70 7.72 10.67
CA ARG A 194 1.97 6.58 11.23
C ARG A 194 2.81 5.57 11.99
N VAL A 195 4.05 5.37 11.56
CA VAL A 195 4.93 4.29 11.97
C VAL A 195 6.13 4.87 12.71
N ARG A 196 6.30 4.41 13.94
CA ARG A 196 7.48 4.69 14.76
C ARG A 196 8.40 3.47 14.69
N GLY A 197 9.38 3.51 13.79
CA GLY A 197 10.29 2.40 13.56
C GLY A 197 11.14 2.60 12.31
N HIS A 198 11.97 1.58 12.00
CA HIS A 198 12.84 1.62 10.82
C HIS A 198 12.09 1.15 9.57
N VAL A 199 11.69 2.11 8.74
CA VAL A 199 11.08 1.85 7.43
C VAL A 199 11.92 2.50 6.33
N ALA A 200 12.38 1.69 5.38
CA ALA A 200 13.00 2.15 4.16
C ALA A 200 11.97 2.15 3.02
N VAL A 201 11.94 3.20 2.21
CA VAL A 201 11.20 3.19 0.94
C VAL A 201 12.19 2.88 -0.17
N VAL A 202 11.98 1.78 -0.87
CA VAL A 202 12.86 1.25 -1.92
C VAL A 202 12.14 1.35 -3.26
N GLU A 203 12.78 1.95 -4.25
CA GLU A 203 12.22 2.04 -5.60
C GLU A 203 12.59 0.81 -6.42
N PHE A 204 11.60 0.25 -7.11
CA PHE A 204 11.72 -0.90 -8.00
C PHE A 204 11.58 -0.44 -9.45
N ASP A 205 12.70 -0.37 -10.17
CA ASP A 205 12.69 -0.10 -11.61
C ASP A 205 12.44 -1.39 -12.39
N ALA A 206 11.18 -1.58 -12.78
CA ALA A 206 10.77 -2.76 -13.52
C ALA A 206 11.54 -2.95 -14.85
N ARG A 207 12.01 -1.89 -15.52
CA ARG A 207 12.78 -2.04 -16.76
C ARG A 207 14.14 -2.67 -16.50
N GLN A 208 14.80 -2.22 -15.43
CA GLN A 208 16.09 -2.74 -14.99
C GLN A 208 15.96 -4.19 -14.53
N PHE A 209 15.06 -4.46 -13.57
CA PHE A 209 14.96 -5.77 -12.93
C PHE A 209 14.36 -6.84 -13.84
N LEU A 210 13.31 -6.50 -14.61
CA LEU A 210 12.72 -7.46 -15.55
C LEU A 210 13.52 -7.62 -16.84
N ARG A 211 14.63 -6.88 -17.02
CA ARG A 211 15.54 -7.00 -18.18
C ARG A 211 14.79 -7.02 -19.51
N SER A 212 13.84 -6.09 -19.65
CA SER A 212 12.95 -5.92 -20.81
C SER A 212 12.04 -7.11 -21.14
N VAL A 213 11.80 -8.02 -20.20
CA VAL A 213 10.83 -9.11 -20.39
C VAL A 213 9.41 -8.59 -20.24
N GLU A 214 8.58 -8.84 -21.26
CA GLU A 214 7.15 -8.58 -21.17
C GLU A 214 6.47 -9.58 -20.24
N VAL A 215 5.89 -9.08 -19.15
CA VAL A 215 5.08 -9.92 -18.27
C VAL A 215 3.63 -9.89 -18.73
N ARG A 216 3.15 -11.03 -19.25
CA ARG A 216 1.76 -11.18 -19.68
C ARG A 216 0.85 -11.41 -18.46
N ALA A 217 0.10 -10.38 -18.08
CA ALA A 217 -0.99 -10.52 -17.12
C ALA A 217 -2.25 -11.11 -17.81
N PRO A 218 -2.98 -12.05 -17.16
CA PRO A 218 -4.30 -12.47 -17.63
C PRO A 218 -5.24 -11.28 -17.89
N ARG A 219 -6.01 -11.32 -18.98
CA ARG A 219 -7.03 -10.31 -19.31
C ARG A 219 -8.41 -10.80 -18.86
N GLY A 220 -9.17 -9.99 -18.12
CA GLY A 220 -10.59 -10.23 -17.81
C GLY A 220 -11.09 -9.60 -16.50
N PRO A 221 -12.41 -9.45 -16.32
CA PRO A 221 -13.01 -9.08 -15.04
C PRO A 221 -12.76 -10.20 -14.00
N GLY A 222 -12.35 -9.85 -12.78
CA GLY A 222 -12.02 -10.80 -11.69
C GLY A 222 -10.53 -11.09 -11.49
N TYR A 223 -9.67 -10.70 -12.43
CA TYR A 223 -8.21 -10.80 -12.29
C TYR A 223 -7.65 -9.48 -11.72
N GLY A 224 -7.87 -9.25 -10.43
CA GLY A 224 -7.42 -8.05 -9.71
C GLY A 224 -5.99 -7.65 -10.09
N ASN A 225 -5.83 -6.44 -10.64
CA ASN A 225 -4.60 -5.74 -11.03
C ASN A 225 -3.27 -6.54 -11.15
N LEU A 226 -3.28 -7.67 -11.87
CA LEU A 226 -2.09 -8.45 -12.22
C LEU A 226 -1.10 -7.68 -13.12
N ARG A 227 -1.42 -6.43 -13.46
CA ARG A 227 -0.61 -5.47 -14.23
C ARG A 227 0.40 -4.70 -13.38
N SER A 228 0.30 -4.77 -12.05
CA SER A 228 1.23 -4.04 -11.20
C SER A 228 2.62 -4.66 -11.25
N VAL A 229 3.60 -3.90 -11.72
CA VAL A 229 5.01 -4.31 -11.69
C VAL A 229 5.51 -4.55 -10.26
N ALA A 230 4.86 -3.94 -9.25
CA ALA A 230 5.19 -4.14 -7.84
C ALA A 230 5.07 -5.61 -7.40
N ASN A 231 4.17 -6.38 -8.02
CA ASN A 231 3.98 -7.80 -7.69
C ASN A 231 5.21 -8.65 -7.98
N PHE A 232 6.10 -8.18 -8.87
CA PHE A 232 7.32 -8.88 -9.27
C PHE A 232 8.54 -8.48 -8.43
N ALA A 233 8.44 -7.46 -7.58
CA ALA A 233 9.55 -7.07 -6.71
C ALA A 233 10.01 -8.21 -5.79
N ARG A 234 9.09 -9.11 -5.40
CA ARG A 234 9.38 -10.26 -4.53
C ARG A 234 10.44 -11.22 -5.08
N PHE A 235 10.64 -11.26 -6.41
CA PHE A 235 11.61 -12.14 -7.06
C PHE A 235 13.03 -11.58 -7.07
N PHE A 236 13.19 -10.31 -6.71
CA PHE A 236 14.45 -9.58 -6.70
C PHE A 236 14.79 -9.05 -5.31
N LEU A 237 14.20 -9.63 -4.25
CA LEU A 237 14.48 -9.20 -2.87
C LEU A 237 15.94 -9.42 -2.49
N ASP A 238 16.60 -10.38 -3.10
CA ASP A 238 18.03 -10.63 -2.93
C ASP A 238 18.90 -9.49 -3.48
N GLU A 239 18.49 -8.87 -4.60
CA GLU A 239 19.15 -7.70 -5.19
C GLU A 239 18.72 -6.39 -4.50
N LEU A 240 17.44 -6.28 -4.13
CA LEU A 240 16.87 -5.10 -3.46
C LEU A 240 17.33 -4.97 -1.99
N LEU A 241 17.65 -6.09 -1.34
CA LEU A 241 18.06 -6.18 0.06
C LEU A 241 19.38 -6.98 0.20
N PRO A 242 20.50 -6.49 -0.35
CA PRO A 242 21.74 -7.27 -0.46
C PRO A 242 22.35 -7.66 0.89
N GLY A 243 22.08 -6.90 1.96
CA GLY A 243 22.55 -7.19 3.32
C GLY A 243 21.66 -8.15 4.12
N ALA A 244 20.52 -8.60 3.57
CA ALA A 244 19.62 -9.51 4.26
C ALA A 244 19.85 -10.96 3.83
N ASP A 245 20.05 -11.86 4.79
CA ASP A 245 20.11 -13.31 4.54
C ASP A 245 18.73 -13.96 4.48
N ARG A 246 17.72 -13.30 5.06
CA ARG A 246 16.34 -13.77 5.06
C ARG A 246 15.38 -12.59 5.14
N VAL A 247 14.18 -12.77 4.58
CA VAL A 247 13.10 -11.77 4.63
C VAL A 247 11.73 -12.43 4.77
N VAL A 248 10.85 -11.84 5.57
CA VAL A 248 9.40 -12.10 5.50
C VAL A 248 8.81 -11.17 4.46
N TYR A 249 8.24 -11.72 3.38
CA TYR A 249 7.50 -10.94 2.39
C TYR A 249 6.00 -10.98 2.70
N LEU A 250 5.35 -9.82 2.63
CA LEU A 250 3.91 -9.63 2.81
C LEU A 250 3.30 -8.92 1.61
N ASP A 251 2.15 -9.39 1.13
CA ASP A 251 1.31 -8.61 0.24
C ASP A 251 0.69 -7.42 1.01
N ALA A 252 0.49 -6.30 0.31
CA ALA A 252 0.06 -5.04 0.91
C ALA A 252 -1.38 -5.04 1.46
N ASP A 253 -2.14 -6.10 1.23
CA ASP A 253 -3.51 -6.33 1.68
C ASP A 253 -3.58 -7.32 2.86
N ALA A 254 -2.49 -7.43 3.62
CA ALA A 254 -2.40 -8.22 4.83
C ALA A 254 -2.33 -7.35 6.11
N ILE A 255 -2.96 -7.80 7.19
CA ILE A 255 -2.84 -7.27 8.55
C ILE A 255 -2.18 -8.33 9.43
N VAL A 256 -1.08 -7.95 10.06
CA VAL A 256 -0.33 -8.78 11.01
C VAL A 256 -0.85 -8.52 12.42
N VAL A 257 -1.25 -9.59 13.11
CA VAL A 257 -1.80 -9.54 14.49
C VAL A 257 -0.93 -10.28 15.51
N ARG A 258 0.08 -11.03 15.05
CA ARG A 258 1.11 -11.68 15.88
C ARG A 258 2.49 -11.13 15.53
N ASP A 259 3.37 -11.08 16.52
CA ASP A 259 4.77 -10.67 16.37
C ASP A 259 5.47 -11.43 15.21
N ILE A 260 5.73 -10.73 14.10
CA ILE A 260 6.29 -11.31 12.88
C ILE A 260 7.70 -11.87 13.07
N ALA A 261 8.41 -11.43 14.12
CA ALA A 261 9.72 -11.94 14.47
C ALA A 261 9.69 -13.44 14.78
N THR A 262 8.57 -13.98 15.30
CA THR A 262 8.48 -15.41 15.58
C THR A 262 8.47 -16.27 14.31
N LEU A 263 7.89 -15.76 13.20
CA LEU A 263 8.03 -16.40 11.89
C LEU A 263 9.48 -16.30 11.41
N TYR A 264 10.06 -15.11 11.45
CA TYR A 264 11.43 -14.88 11.00
C TYR A 264 12.44 -15.80 11.70
N ASP A 265 12.28 -15.97 13.02
CA ASP A 265 13.18 -16.73 13.88
C ASP A 265 12.94 -18.25 13.78
N SER A 266 11.88 -18.72 13.10
CA SER A 266 11.59 -20.16 12.97
C SER A 266 12.63 -20.91 12.14
N LYS A 267 13.44 -20.20 11.34
CA LYS A 267 14.60 -20.72 10.61
C LYS A 267 14.28 -21.99 9.79
N PRO A 268 13.32 -21.93 8.84
CA PRO A 268 13.06 -23.07 7.96
C PRO A 268 14.31 -23.44 7.16
N GLU A 269 14.46 -24.73 6.86
CA GLU A 269 15.60 -25.23 6.08
C GLU A 269 15.41 -24.96 4.58
N ALA A 270 14.15 -24.95 4.14
CA ALA A 270 13.77 -24.70 2.77
C ALA A 270 14.02 -23.24 2.34
N VAL A 271 14.20 -23.03 1.03
CA VAL A 271 14.41 -21.69 0.46
C VAL A 271 13.19 -20.79 0.67
N VAL A 272 11.99 -21.37 0.58
CA VAL A 272 10.73 -20.66 0.81
C VAL A 272 9.89 -21.44 1.80
N ALA A 273 9.37 -20.76 2.82
CA ALA A 273 8.30 -21.28 3.66
C ALA A 273 7.02 -20.45 3.47
N GLY A 274 5.88 -21.11 3.35
CA GLY A 274 4.59 -20.47 3.13
C GLY A 274 3.42 -21.34 3.56
N VAL A 275 2.21 -20.78 3.61
CA VAL A 275 1.01 -21.55 3.97
C VAL A 275 0.50 -22.34 2.77
N PRO A 276 0.42 -23.68 2.85
CA PRO A 276 -0.05 -24.52 1.76
C PRO A 276 -1.51 -24.24 1.39
N ARG A 277 -1.83 -24.38 0.10
CA ARG A 277 -3.20 -24.38 -0.40
C ARG A 277 -3.59 -25.77 -0.89
N ASN A 278 -4.81 -26.19 -0.61
CA ASN A 278 -5.39 -27.39 -1.21
C ASN A 278 -5.95 -27.10 -2.61
N GLN A 279 -5.12 -26.49 -3.47
CA GLN A 279 -5.47 -26.16 -4.85
C GLN A 279 -4.71 -27.09 -5.78
N LYS A 280 -5.40 -27.68 -6.76
CA LYS A 280 -4.75 -28.46 -7.83
C LYS A 280 -3.71 -27.59 -8.54
N ALA A 281 -2.51 -28.12 -8.74
CA ALA A 281 -1.47 -27.43 -9.51
C ALA A 281 -1.93 -27.23 -10.97
N CYS A 282 -2.47 -28.28 -11.59
CA CYS A 282 -2.87 -28.30 -13.00
C CYS A 282 -4.24 -27.69 -13.23
N TYR A 283 -4.32 -26.79 -14.20
CA TYR A 283 -5.55 -26.28 -14.76
C TYR A 283 -6.19 -27.35 -15.63
N ASP A 284 -7.47 -27.64 -15.36
CA ASP A 284 -8.27 -28.55 -16.17
C ASP A 284 -9.21 -27.72 -17.06
N ALA A 285 -8.96 -27.75 -18.37
CA ALA A 285 -9.78 -27.03 -19.34
C ALA A 285 -11.18 -27.62 -19.52
N LYS A 286 -11.37 -28.93 -19.24
CA LYS A 286 -12.65 -29.64 -19.41
C LYS A 286 -13.61 -29.29 -18.27
N ASP A 287 -13.10 -29.23 -17.04
CA ASP A 287 -13.91 -28.96 -15.84
C ASP A 287 -13.88 -27.49 -15.40
N GLN A 288 -13.12 -26.62 -16.09
CA GLN A 288 -12.81 -25.23 -15.69
C GLN A 288 -12.33 -25.10 -14.23
N ARG A 289 -11.76 -26.17 -13.66
CA ARG A 289 -11.32 -26.18 -12.26
C ARG A 289 -10.08 -25.31 -12.06
N PRO A 290 -9.99 -24.59 -10.93
CA PRO A 290 -8.95 -23.60 -10.72
C PRO A 290 -7.58 -24.26 -10.49
N GLY A 291 -6.77 -24.35 -11.54
CA GLY A 291 -5.35 -24.69 -11.45
C GLY A 291 -4.44 -23.54 -11.85
N MET A 292 -3.18 -23.61 -11.38
CA MET A 292 -2.18 -22.57 -11.61
C MET A 292 -1.43 -22.76 -12.94
N PHE A 293 -1.27 -24.01 -13.39
CA PHE A 293 -0.37 -24.37 -14.49
C PHE A 293 -1.09 -25.05 -15.65
N PHE A 294 -0.65 -24.80 -16.87
CA PHE A 294 -1.09 -25.56 -18.04
C PHE A 294 -0.24 -26.84 -18.14
N CYS A 295 -0.62 -27.90 -17.44
CA CYS A 295 0.23 -29.10 -17.29
C CYS A 295 0.37 -29.94 -18.56
N ASP A 296 -0.56 -29.83 -19.51
CA ASP A 296 -0.42 -30.44 -20.84
C ASP A 296 0.68 -29.76 -21.69
N ASN A 297 1.25 -28.67 -21.20
CA ASN A 297 2.38 -28.01 -21.83
C ASN A 297 3.69 -28.69 -21.41
N ASN A 298 4.28 -29.47 -22.33
CA ASN A 298 5.53 -30.19 -22.10
C ASN A 298 6.69 -29.30 -21.65
N ASP A 299 6.67 -28.00 -21.99
CA ASP A 299 7.71 -27.06 -21.57
C ASP A 299 7.68 -26.76 -20.06
N LEU A 300 6.57 -27.01 -19.38
CA LEU A 300 6.49 -26.87 -17.92
C LEU A 300 7.47 -27.84 -17.21
N GLY A 301 7.67 -29.03 -17.78
CA GLY A 301 8.57 -30.06 -17.27
C GLY A 301 10.04 -29.63 -17.25
N THR A 302 10.41 -28.58 -17.98
CA THR A 302 11.76 -28.00 -17.90
C THR A 302 12.03 -27.27 -16.58
N PHE A 303 10.96 -26.87 -15.86
CA PHE A 303 11.06 -26.11 -14.63
C PHE A 303 10.66 -26.90 -13.39
N ALA A 304 9.63 -27.74 -13.50
CA ALA A 304 9.15 -28.57 -12.39
C ALA A 304 8.34 -29.78 -12.88
N ASP A 305 8.37 -30.86 -12.11
CA ASP A 305 7.39 -31.93 -12.24
C ASP A 305 6.04 -31.44 -11.68
N ALA A 306 5.08 -31.25 -12.59
CA ALA A 306 3.77 -30.73 -12.27
C ALA A 306 2.99 -31.60 -11.28
N SER A 307 3.25 -32.91 -11.26
CA SER A 307 2.59 -33.86 -10.35
C SER A 307 3.07 -33.72 -8.90
N ALA A 308 4.30 -33.22 -8.70
CA ALA A 308 4.93 -33.03 -7.41
C ALA A 308 4.89 -31.57 -6.91
N LEU A 309 4.18 -30.67 -7.60
CA LEU A 309 4.05 -29.27 -7.20
C LEU A 309 3.14 -29.11 -5.97
N LYS A 310 3.73 -28.68 -4.86
CA LYS A 310 3.00 -28.20 -3.68
C LYS A 310 2.60 -26.74 -3.88
N THR A 311 1.31 -26.46 -3.89
CA THR A 311 0.79 -25.09 -4.07
C THR A 311 0.67 -24.37 -2.73
N PHE A 312 0.91 -23.05 -2.74
CA PHE A 312 0.81 -22.18 -1.57
C PHE A 312 0.42 -20.76 -2.00
N ASN A 313 0.07 -19.92 -1.02
CA ASN A 313 -0.19 -18.49 -1.25
C ASN A 313 1.10 -17.68 -1.05
N ALA A 314 1.53 -16.92 -2.07
CA ALA A 314 2.74 -16.10 -2.01
C ALA A 314 2.62 -14.77 -1.23
N GLY A 315 1.45 -14.47 -0.66
CA GLY A 315 1.20 -13.20 0.02
C GLY A 315 1.70 -13.14 1.45
N VAL A 316 2.07 -14.27 2.05
CA VAL A 316 2.85 -14.34 3.28
C VAL A 316 3.85 -15.47 3.15
N VAL A 317 5.12 -15.13 2.98
CA VAL A 317 6.19 -16.11 2.82
C VAL A 317 7.47 -15.68 3.55
N LEU A 318 8.21 -16.66 4.04
CA LEU A 318 9.57 -16.48 4.53
C LEU A 318 10.53 -16.97 3.44
N ILE A 319 11.49 -16.13 3.06
CA ILE A 319 12.42 -16.43 1.98
C ILE A 319 13.84 -16.36 2.52
N ASP A 320 14.59 -17.46 2.37
CA ASP A 320 16.04 -17.50 2.58
C ASP A 320 16.73 -16.86 1.36
N LEU A 321 17.12 -15.59 1.52
CA LEU A 321 17.78 -14.83 0.46
C LEU A 321 19.20 -15.29 0.22
N LYS A 322 19.87 -15.89 1.22
CA LYS A 322 21.21 -16.45 1.05
C LYS A 322 21.18 -17.64 0.10
N GLN A 323 20.25 -18.58 0.30
CA GLN A 323 20.04 -19.69 -0.62
C GLN A 323 19.48 -19.21 -1.97
N TRP A 324 18.59 -18.23 -1.97
CA TRP A 324 18.05 -17.63 -3.20
C TRP A 324 19.16 -17.10 -4.11
N ARG A 325 20.14 -16.38 -3.54
CA ARG A 325 21.34 -15.88 -4.23
C ARG A 325 22.22 -17.04 -4.73
N ALA A 326 22.52 -18.01 -3.88
CA ALA A 326 23.37 -19.15 -4.23
C ALA A 326 22.81 -19.96 -5.41
N LEU A 327 21.48 -20.08 -5.48
CA LEU A 327 20.74 -20.79 -6.54
C LEU A 327 20.38 -19.90 -7.73
N LYS A 328 20.70 -18.60 -7.69
CA LYS A 328 20.38 -17.60 -8.73
C LYS A 328 18.90 -17.61 -9.14
N LEU A 329 17.99 -17.67 -8.16
CA LEU A 329 16.57 -17.83 -8.43
C LEU A 329 15.93 -16.58 -9.07
N GLY A 330 16.49 -15.39 -8.87
CA GLY A 330 16.09 -14.18 -9.61
C GLY A 330 16.36 -14.30 -11.13
N ASP A 331 17.51 -14.87 -11.52
CA ASP A 331 17.81 -15.13 -12.94
C ASP A 331 16.89 -16.21 -13.52
N LYS A 332 16.64 -17.28 -12.75
CA LYS A 332 15.71 -18.34 -13.16
C LYS A 332 14.28 -17.83 -13.33
N PHE A 333 13.85 -16.89 -12.49
CA PHE A 333 12.56 -16.20 -12.66
C PHE A 333 12.47 -15.47 -14.01
N ILE A 334 13.54 -14.78 -14.43
CA ILE A 334 13.59 -14.10 -15.74
C ILE A 334 13.47 -15.11 -16.89
N GLU A 335 14.20 -16.22 -16.81
CA GLU A 335 14.12 -17.31 -17.80
C GLU A 335 12.70 -17.87 -17.91
N MET A 336 12.11 -18.25 -16.78
CA MET A 336 10.73 -18.75 -16.71
C MET A 336 9.72 -17.75 -17.28
N THR A 337 9.90 -16.46 -16.98
CA THR A 337 8.99 -15.41 -17.47
C THR A 337 9.10 -15.25 -18.99
N ARG A 338 10.30 -15.36 -19.57
CA ARG A 338 10.49 -15.37 -21.03
C ARG A 338 9.83 -16.59 -21.67
N ALA A 339 10.00 -17.77 -21.07
CA ALA A 339 9.35 -18.99 -21.53
C ALA A 339 7.81 -18.86 -21.46
N HIS A 340 7.29 -18.33 -20.36
CA HIS A 340 5.87 -18.06 -20.18
C HIS A 340 5.30 -17.07 -21.19
N ALA A 341 6.01 -15.98 -21.49
CA ALA A 341 5.59 -15.01 -22.48
C ALA A 341 5.38 -15.67 -23.87
N ARG A 342 6.23 -16.62 -24.24
CA ARG A 342 6.16 -17.35 -25.51
C ARG A 342 5.13 -18.48 -25.51
N LYS A 343 5.11 -19.28 -24.43
CA LYS A 343 4.47 -20.60 -24.40
C LYS A 343 3.27 -20.73 -23.47
N LYS A 344 2.94 -19.68 -22.70
CA LYS A 344 1.83 -19.66 -21.71
C LYS A 344 1.90 -20.86 -20.75
N LEU A 345 2.84 -20.82 -19.81
CA LEU A 345 3.07 -21.91 -18.87
C LEU A 345 2.10 -21.94 -17.66
N TRP A 346 1.54 -20.79 -17.28
CA TRP A 346 0.70 -20.65 -16.08
C TRP A 346 -0.42 -19.63 -16.23
N ARG A 347 -1.29 -19.53 -15.23
CA ARG A 347 -2.34 -18.50 -15.08
C ARG A 347 -2.25 -17.92 -13.68
N LEU A 348 -3.06 -16.90 -13.34
CA LEU A 348 -3.12 -16.33 -11.98
C LEU A 348 -1.91 -15.47 -11.57
N GLY A 349 -1.21 -14.89 -12.56
CA GLY A 349 -0.28 -13.78 -12.31
C GLY A 349 1.07 -14.19 -11.71
N SER A 350 1.43 -13.60 -10.58
CA SER A 350 2.76 -13.73 -9.95
C SER A 350 2.87 -14.85 -8.90
N ASN A 351 1.78 -15.46 -8.45
CA ASN A 351 1.87 -16.60 -7.50
C ASN A 351 2.54 -17.86 -8.13
N PRO A 352 2.15 -18.32 -9.33
CA PRO A 352 2.73 -19.53 -9.94
C PRO A 352 4.24 -19.53 -10.14
N PRO A 353 4.90 -18.47 -10.62
CA PRO A 353 6.35 -18.50 -10.75
C PRO A 353 7.05 -18.68 -9.40
N LEU A 354 6.50 -18.19 -8.28
CA LEU A 354 7.08 -18.46 -6.96
C LEU A 354 6.92 -19.94 -6.55
N VAL A 355 5.76 -20.52 -6.82
CA VAL A 355 5.51 -21.95 -6.59
C VAL A 355 6.48 -22.83 -7.39
N LEU A 356 6.75 -22.47 -8.65
CA LEU A 356 7.73 -23.18 -9.49
C LEU A 356 9.16 -23.03 -8.97
N LEU A 357 9.58 -21.82 -8.56
CA LEU A 357 10.92 -21.59 -8.03
C LEU A 357 11.15 -22.31 -6.69
N ALA A 358 10.11 -22.45 -5.88
CA ALA A 358 10.13 -23.17 -4.61
C ALA A 358 9.99 -24.70 -4.77
N HIS A 359 9.82 -25.21 -5.99
CA HIS A 359 9.66 -26.65 -6.22
C HIS A 359 10.86 -27.44 -5.68
N GLY A 360 10.57 -28.46 -4.86
CA GLY A 360 11.57 -29.26 -4.13
C GLY A 360 12.29 -28.53 -2.98
N ARG A 361 11.92 -27.27 -2.69
CA ARG A 361 12.58 -26.38 -1.71
C ARG A 361 11.55 -25.53 -0.96
N PHE A 362 10.42 -26.15 -0.61
CA PHE A 362 9.30 -25.51 0.06
C PHE A 362 9.01 -26.18 1.41
N GLU A 363 8.85 -25.37 2.45
CA GLU A 363 8.41 -25.80 3.78
C GLU A 363 7.02 -25.23 4.10
N ALA A 364 6.16 -26.07 4.67
CA ALA A 364 4.81 -25.68 5.03
C ALA A 364 4.79 -24.92 6.36
N LEU A 365 4.18 -23.73 6.37
CA LEU A 365 3.88 -22.99 7.58
C LEU A 365 2.53 -23.39 8.17
N ASP A 366 2.37 -23.14 9.47
CA ASP A 366 1.09 -23.18 10.17
C ASP A 366 0.05 -22.29 9.45
N GLN A 367 -1.17 -22.80 9.26
CA GLN A 367 -2.25 -22.10 8.55
C GLN A 367 -2.57 -20.72 9.14
N ARG A 368 -2.33 -20.51 10.44
CA ARG A 368 -2.55 -19.21 11.11
C ARG A 368 -1.66 -18.11 10.54
N TRP A 369 -0.53 -18.42 9.92
CA TRP A 369 0.35 -17.41 9.31
C TRP A 369 -0.23 -16.75 8.07
N ASN A 370 -1.31 -17.27 7.48
CA ASN A 370 -1.93 -16.66 6.31
C ASN A 370 -3.41 -17.05 6.23
N CYS A 371 -4.27 -16.36 6.99
CA CYS A 371 -5.70 -16.51 6.80
C CYS A 371 -6.15 -15.71 5.57
N ASP A 372 -6.06 -16.34 4.42
CA ASP A 372 -6.34 -15.74 3.13
C ASP A 372 -7.83 -15.82 2.74
N GLY A 373 -8.14 -15.19 1.61
CA GLY A 373 -9.47 -15.19 1.02
C GLY A 373 -10.41 -14.12 1.57
N LEU A 374 -9.98 -13.23 2.46
CA LEU A 374 -10.87 -12.19 3.04
C LEU A 374 -11.40 -11.19 2.00
N GLY A 375 -10.79 -11.11 0.81
CA GLY A 375 -11.30 -10.35 -0.34
C GLY A 375 -12.31 -11.10 -1.21
N TRP A 376 -12.63 -12.36 -0.89
CA TRP A 376 -13.58 -13.23 -1.60
C TRP A 376 -14.70 -13.77 -0.69
N LYS A 377 -14.36 -14.11 0.56
CA LYS A 377 -15.17 -14.85 1.53
C LYS A 377 -16.31 -14.04 2.15
N LYS A 378 -17.41 -14.69 2.56
CA LYS A 378 -18.53 -14.07 3.30
C LYS A 378 -18.31 -14.16 4.82
N PRO A 379 -19.02 -13.36 5.66
CA PRO A 379 -18.71 -13.21 7.09
C PRO A 379 -18.62 -14.50 7.90
N THR A 380 -19.43 -15.50 7.57
CA THR A 380 -19.39 -16.84 8.17
C THR A 380 -18.02 -17.50 8.07
N ASP A 381 -17.34 -17.32 6.93
CA ASP A 381 -16.04 -17.95 6.69
C ASP A 381 -14.93 -17.26 7.50
N LEU A 382 -15.04 -15.96 7.80
CA LEU A 382 -14.05 -15.23 8.62
C LEU A 382 -14.05 -15.74 10.07
N GLU A 383 -15.23 -15.89 10.67
CA GLU A 383 -15.38 -16.34 12.05
C GLU A 383 -14.86 -17.77 12.21
N GLU A 384 -15.27 -18.66 11.31
CA GLU A 384 -14.89 -20.07 11.36
C GLU A 384 -13.41 -20.31 11.02
N THR A 385 -12.83 -19.56 10.07
CA THR A 385 -11.46 -19.86 9.58
C THR A 385 -10.37 -18.99 10.16
N CYS A 386 -10.61 -17.69 10.41
CA CYS A 386 -9.56 -16.79 10.87
C CYS A 386 -9.63 -16.48 12.36
N LEU A 387 -10.84 -16.20 12.88
CA LEU A 387 -10.99 -15.73 14.25
C LEU A 387 -10.98 -16.88 15.26
N ARG A 388 -11.74 -17.96 15.01
CA ARG A 388 -11.77 -19.15 15.87
C ARG A 388 -10.39 -19.78 16.04
N ASP A 389 -9.65 -19.92 14.94
CA ASP A 389 -8.36 -20.61 14.93
C ASP A 389 -7.20 -19.68 15.37
N GLY A 390 -7.49 -18.41 15.66
CA GLY A 390 -6.53 -17.45 16.18
C GLY A 390 -5.43 -17.10 15.17
N ALA A 391 -5.82 -16.70 13.95
CA ALA A 391 -4.90 -16.33 12.88
C ALA A 391 -3.88 -15.27 13.31
N PHE A 392 -2.66 -15.39 12.80
CA PHE A 392 -1.53 -14.48 13.01
C PHE A 392 -1.44 -13.40 11.93
N VAL A 393 -1.98 -13.69 10.74
CA VAL A 393 -2.11 -12.74 9.63
C VAL A 393 -3.48 -12.88 8.98
N TRP A 394 -4.19 -11.76 8.82
CA TRP A 394 -5.43 -11.66 8.07
C TRP A 394 -5.15 -11.09 6.68
N HIS A 395 -5.55 -11.80 5.62
CA HIS A 395 -5.13 -11.47 4.27
C HIS A 395 -6.33 -11.34 3.31
N TRP A 396 -6.55 -10.12 2.81
CA TRP A 396 -7.59 -9.76 1.84
C TRP A 396 -7.23 -10.13 0.40
N SER A 397 -6.71 -11.35 0.22
CA SER A 397 -6.49 -11.90 -1.11
C SER A 397 -7.83 -11.91 -1.85
N GLY A 398 -7.87 -11.30 -3.04
CA GLY A 398 -9.10 -11.09 -3.82
C GLY A 398 -9.43 -9.64 -4.13
N PRO A 399 -10.51 -9.36 -4.89
CA PRO A 399 -10.78 -8.04 -5.44
C PRO A 399 -11.37 -7.07 -4.40
N ARG A 400 -12.10 -7.56 -3.40
CA ARG A 400 -12.85 -6.71 -2.45
C ARG A 400 -11.95 -6.23 -1.31
N LYS A 401 -11.04 -5.31 -1.63
CA LYS A 401 -10.11 -4.72 -0.65
C LYS A 401 -10.88 -3.88 0.39
N PRO A 402 -10.49 -3.89 1.66
CA PRO A 402 -11.26 -3.27 2.75
C PRO A 402 -11.34 -1.74 2.68
N TRP A 403 -10.47 -1.10 1.88
CA TRP A 403 -10.49 0.35 1.62
C TRP A 403 -11.28 0.76 0.38
N LEU A 404 -11.91 -0.20 -0.32
CA LEU A 404 -12.82 0.07 -1.44
C LEU A 404 -14.26 0.18 -0.94
N ALA A 405 -15.12 0.82 -1.76
CA ALA A 405 -16.52 1.04 -1.41
C ALA A 405 -17.30 -0.26 -1.18
N ASP A 406 -16.96 -1.32 -1.92
CA ASP A 406 -17.51 -2.67 -1.80
C ASP A 406 -16.62 -3.62 -0.98
N GLY A 407 -15.65 -3.06 -0.25
CA GLY A 407 -14.68 -3.78 0.56
C GLY A 407 -15.30 -4.68 1.62
N LEU A 408 -14.62 -5.78 1.93
CA LEU A 408 -15.03 -6.72 2.96
C LEU A 408 -14.28 -6.45 4.27
N TYR A 409 -14.95 -6.67 5.39
CA TYR A 409 -14.39 -6.53 6.74
C TYR A 409 -13.64 -5.22 7.04
N PRO A 410 -14.13 -4.04 6.60
CA PRO A 410 -13.44 -2.77 6.85
C PRO A 410 -13.23 -2.49 8.35
N GLN A 411 -14.09 -3.01 9.22
CA GLN A 411 -13.98 -2.90 10.67
C GLN A 411 -12.72 -3.56 11.25
N LEU A 412 -12.16 -4.57 10.58
CA LEU A 412 -10.88 -5.19 10.98
C LEU A 412 -9.68 -4.44 10.41
N TRP A 413 -9.85 -3.66 9.35
CA TRP A 413 -8.76 -2.98 8.64
C TRP A 413 -8.50 -1.57 9.17
N TRP A 414 -9.55 -0.74 9.28
CA TRP A 414 -9.43 0.67 9.63
C TRP A 414 -8.77 0.97 10.99
N PRO A 415 -8.87 0.10 12.02
CA PRO A 415 -8.09 0.25 13.24
C PRO A 415 -6.56 0.30 13.01
N HIS A 416 -6.06 -0.24 11.89
CA HIS A 416 -4.63 -0.22 11.56
C HIS A 416 -4.22 1.02 10.76
N VAL A 417 -5.17 1.78 10.22
CA VAL A 417 -4.92 3.06 9.55
C VAL A 417 -5.01 4.23 10.54
N ARG A 418 -6.07 4.24 11.38
CA ARG A 418 -6.41 5.11 12.56
C ARG A 418 -6.24 6.64 12.45
N ASP A 419 -5.32 7.19 11.67
CA ASP A 419 -5.22 8.62 11.38
C ASP A 419 -5.20 8.85 9.87
N ALA A 420 -6.39 9.08 9.31
CA ALA A 420 -6.54 9.33 7.88
C ALA A 420 -5.80 10.60 7.41
N ARG A 421 -5.41 11.50 8.33
CA ARG A 421 -4.59 12.68 7.99
C ARG A 421 -3.19 12.29 7.51
N CYS A 422 -2.66 11.16 7.98
CA CYS A 422 -1.39 10.62 7.49
C CYS A 422 -1.46 10.17 6.02
N LEU A 423 -2.67 9.97 5.47
CA LEU A 423 -2.88 9.62 4.07
C LEU A 423 -3.04 10.84 3.15
N LEU A 424 -3.08 12.05 3.71
CA LEU A 424 -3.25 13.28 2.91
C LEU A 424 -2.05 13.48 1.97
N GLY A 425 -2.36 13.75 0.70
CA GLY A 425 -1.36 13.93 -0.35
C GLY A 425 -0.69 12.64 -0.82
N LEU A 426 -1.13 11.47 -0.33
CA LEU A 426 -0.68 10.18 -0.84
C LEU A 426 -1.45 9.83 -2.11
N PRO A 427 -0.78 9.56 -3.24
CA PRO A 427 -1.46 9.32 -4.50
C PRO A 427 -2.20 7.98 -4.48
N GLY A 428 -3.38 7.94 -5.10
CA GLY A 428 -4.19 6.70 -5.21
C GLY A 428 -5.06 6.37 -4.00
N VAL A 429 -5.08 7.23 -2.96
CA VAL A 429 -6.01 7.09 -1.83
C VAL A 429 -7.42 7.52 -2.28
N PRO A 430 -8.44 6.66 -2.19
CA PRO A 430 -9.81 7.05 -2.49
C PRO A 430 -10.28 8.14 -1.50
N LEU A 431 -10.93 9.21 -1.99
CA LEU A 431 -11.41 10.33 -1.18
C LEU A 431 -12.40 9.93 -0.06
N ASN A 432 -12.96 8.73 -0.12
CA ASN A 432 -13.89 8.19 0.87
C ASN A 432 -13.16 7.65 2.12
N VAL A 433 -11.84 7.42 2.02
CA VAL A 433 -10.98 6.92 3.11
C VAL A 433 -10.57 8.04 4.07
N THR A 434 -10.70 9.30 3.64
CA THR A 434 -10.35 10.49 4.42
C THR A 434 -11.55 11.12 5.14
N ARG A 435 -12.70 10.45 5.19
CA ARG A 435 -13.92 10.90 5.88
C ARG A 435 -14.07 10.28 7.25
#